data_AF-K1U890-F1
#
_entry.id   AF-K1U890-F1
#
_cell.length_a   1.000
_cell.length_b   1.000
_cell.length_c   1.000
_cell.angle_alpha   90.00
_cell.angle_beta   90.00
_cell.angle_gamma   90.00
#
_symmetry.space_group_name_H-M   'P 1'
#
loop_
_entity.id
_entity.type
_entity.pdbx_description
1 polymer ?
#
loop_
_entity_poly.entity_id
_entity_poly.type
_entity_poly.pdbx_seq_one_letter_code
_entity_poly.pdbx_strand_id
1 'polypeptide(L)'
;LRMDAEGRTEAGVCDHEVGPVKRLIMCIAAHEMKRLKLAHKPMIIGLKANVAEIAATYQAAYPNARILYASEKDFSTANRMRFFNNIRNNDYDCVIMSHDQFGKIPQSPELQQRILQAELDTVEENLEVLRQQGKNVSRAMLKGLEKRKHNLEAKLEKVEYAIKSRTDDVADFKQMGIDHIFIDESHQFKNLTFNTRHDRVAGLGNSEGSQKALNMLFAIRTIQERTGKDLGATFLSGTTISNSLTELYLLFKYLRPKELERQDIRCFDAGRRYLPRRRRILNLT
;
A
#
# COMPACT_ATOMS: atom_id res chain seq x y z
N LEU A 1 1.06 5.82 19.10
CA LEU A 1 -0.41 5.89 18.98
C LEU A 1 -0.86 7.19 19.64
N ARG A 2 -1.11 8.25 18.86
CA ARG A 2 -1.94 9.36 19.35
C ARG A 2 -3.37 9.04 18.92
N MET A 3 -4.27 8.92 19.88
CA MET A 3 -5.72 8.90 19.63
C MET A 3 -6.15 10.36 19.63
N ASP A 4 -6.88 10.78 18.60
CA ASP A 4 -7.58 12.06 18.66
C ASP A 4 -8.72 12.00 19.71
N ALA A 5 -9.26 13.16 20.07
CA ALA A 5 -10.32 13.28 21.07
C ALA A 5 -11.62 12.53 20.69
N GLU A 6 -11.69 11.94 19.51
CA GLU A 6 -12.84 11.21 18.96
C GLU A 6 -12.60 9.70 18.85
N GLY A 7 -11.48 9.20 19.39
CA GLY A 7 -11.17 7.77 19.44
C GLY A 7 -10.81 7.14 18.09
N ARG A 8 -10.39 7.94 17.09
CA ARG A 8 -10.06 7.46 15.76
C ARG A 8 -8.57 7.11 15.67
N THR A 9 -8.26 5.92 15.16
CA THR A 9 -6.90 5.57 14.77
C THR A 9 -6.60 6.18 13.40
N GLU A 10 -5.81 7.25 13.39
CA GLU A 10 -5.28 7.83 12.16
C GLU A 10 -4.22 6.92 11.52
N ALA A 11 -4.13 6.96 10.18
CA ALA A 11 -3.02 6.33 9.47
C ALA A 11 -1.70 6.95 9.96
N GLY A 12 -0.81 6.14 10.52
CA GLY A 12 0.40 6.61 11.19
C GLY A 12 1.63 5.78 10.85
N VAL A 13 2.79 6.42 10.99
CA VAL A 13 4.11 5.77 10.98
C VAL A 13 4.59 5.69 12.42
N CYS A 14 4.89 4.49 12.89
CA CYS A 14 5.52 4.29 14.20
C CYS A 14 7.00 3.98 14.00
N ASP A 15 7.87 4.90 14.42
CA ASP A 15 9.32 4.72 14.51
C ASP A 15 9.67 4.42 15.97
N HIS A 16 10.02 3.17 16.26
CA HIS A 16 10.42 2.73 17.59
C HIS A 16 11.59 1.74 17.44
N GLU A 17 12.59 1.85 18.33
CA GLU A 17 13.75 0.97 18.34
C GLU A 17 13.34 -0.51 18.38
N VAL A 18 14.07 -1.30 17.61
CA VAL A 18 13.74 -2.66 17.20
C VAL A 18 13.54 -3.57 18.42
N GLY A 19 12.35 -4.14 18.61
CA GLY A 19 12.10 -5.06 19.72
C GLY A 19 10.68 -5.62 19.86
N PRO A 20 10.45 -6.51 20.87
CA PRO A 20 9.17 -7.17 21.18
C PRO A 20 7.99 -6.21 21.35
N VAL A 21 8.27 -4.97 21.77
CA VAL A 21 7.27 -3.93 22.03
C VAL A 21 6.52 -3.53 20.77
N LYS A 22 7.20 -3.34 19.63
CA LYS A 22 6.56 -3.00 18.34
C LYS A 22 5.56 -4.07 17.92
N ARG A 23 5.96 -5.34 18.05
CA ARG A 23 5.12 -6.50 17.74
C ARG A 23 3.91 -6.56 18.67
N LEU A 24 4.11 -6.41 19.97
CA LEU A 24 3.01 -6.40 20.94
C LEU A 24 2.02 -5.26 20.69
N ILE A 25 2.51 -4.04 20.44
CA ILE A 25 1.67 -2.87 20.09
C ILE A 25 0.85 -3.16 18.85
N MET A 26 1.43 -3.76 17.82
CA MET A 26 0.73 -4.11 16.59
C MET A 26 -0.38 -5.13 16.83
N CYS A 27 -0.11 -6.19 17.60
CA CYS A 27 -1.12 -7.20 17.96
C CYS A 27 -2.26 -6.58 18.78
N ILE A 28 -1.92 -5.78 19.80
CA ILE A 28 -2.90 -5.07 20.63
C ILE A 28 -3.72 -4.11 19.78
N ALA A 29 -3.10 -3.29 18.93
CA ALA A 29 -3.81 -2.35 18.08
C ALA A 29 -4.79 -3.05 17.13
N ALA A 30 -4.38 -4.15 16.49
CA ALA A 30 -5.27 -4.92 15.63
C ALA A 30 -6.48 -5.47 16.39
N HIS A 31 -6.25 -6.05 17.57
CA HIS A 31 -7.31 -6.59 18.41
C HIS A 31 -8.28 -5.51 18.90
N GLU A 32 -7.74 -4.41 19.42
CA GLU A 32 -8.52 -3.30 19.94
C GLU A 32 -9.30 -2.58 18.85
N MET A 33 -8.75 -2.43 17.64
CA MET A 33 -9.50 -1.89 16.50
C MET A 33 -10.72 -2.76 16.18
N LYS A 34 -10.61 -4.08 16.28
CA LYS A 34 -11.77 -4.97 16.12
C LYS A 34 -12.76 -4.86 17.27
N ARG A 35 -12.27 -4.90 18.51
CA ARG A 35 -13.09 -4.77 19.73
C ARG A 35 -13.91 -3.46 19.75
N LEU A 36 -13.30 -2.37 19.29
CA LEU A 36 -13.91 -1.04 19.19
C LEU A 36 -14.70 -0.82 17.89
N LYS A 37 -14.81 -1.84 17.01
CA LYS A 37 -15.50 -1.77 15.71
C LYS A 37 -14.94 -0.70 14.75
N LEU A 38 -13.66 -0.38 14.89
CA LEU A 38 -12.91 0.47 13.97
C LEU A 38 -12.43 -0.31 12.73
N ALA A 39 -12.23 -1.63 12.90
CA ALA A 39 -12.00 -2.60 11.83
C ALA A 39 -12.81 -3.87 12.12
N HIS A 40 -13.13 -4.64 11.09
CA HIS A 40 -13.86 -5.91 11.19
C HIS A 40 -12.91 -7.09 11.02
N LYS A 41 -11.98 -7.03 10.07
CA LYS A 41 -11.05 -8.13 9.77
C LYS A 41 -9.66 -7.56 9.47
N PRO A 42 -8.91 -7.16 10.51
CA PRO A 42 -7.57 -6.63 10.33
C PRO A 42 -6.60 -7.73 9.86
N MET A 43 -5.57 -7.31 9.14
CA MET A 43 -4.46 -8.15 8.70
C MET A 43 -3.14 -7.59 9.21
N ILE A 44 -2.25 -8.47 9.66
CA ILE A 44 -0.86 -8.14 9.95
C ILE A 44 0.02 -8.85 8.92
N ILE A 45 0.93 -8.09 8.31
CA ILE A 45 1.96 -8.65 7.43
C ILE A 45 3.35 -8.29 7.94
N GLY A 46 4.29 -9.21 7.76
CA GLY A 46 5.69 -8.98 8.14
C GLY A 46 6.68 -9.86 7.38
N LEU A 47 7.94 -9.83 7.81
CA LEU A 47 8.97 -10.72 7.27
C LEU A 47 8.66 -12.19 7.60
N LYS A 48 9.02 -13.09 6.69
CA LYS A 48 8.82 -14.54 6.86
C LYS A 48 9.41 -15.09 8.17
N ALA A 49 10.55 -14.56 8.61
CA ALA A 49 11.19 -14.95 9.87
C ALA A 49 10.40 -14.48 11.11
N ASN A 50 9.57 -13.44 10.99
CA ASN A 50 8.93 -12.77 12.14
C ASN A 50 7.47 -13.19 12.33
N VAL A 51 6.79 -13.67 11.29
CA VAL A 51 5.33 -13.90 11.34
C VAL A 51 4.90 -14.97 12.34
N ALA A 52 5.73 -16.00 12.57
CA ALA A 52 5.48 -17.01 13.60
C ALA A 52 5.54 -16.39 15.00
N GLU A 53 6.53 -15.52 15.24
CA GLU A 53 6.69 -14.83 16.52
C GLU A 53 5.56 -13.80 16.75
N ILE A 54 5.13 -13.10 15.69
CA ILE A 54 3.96 -12.20 15.74
C ILE A 54 2.70 -12.99 16.14
N ALA A 55 2.45 -14.15 15.51
CA ALA A 55 1.30 -15.00 15.85
C ALA A 55 1.36 -15.51 17.30
N ALA A 56 2.54 -15.97 17.76
CA ALA A 56 2.75 -16.39 19.14
C ALA A 56 2.52 -15.23 20.14
N THR A 57 3.02 -14.03 19.82
CA THR A 57 2.81 -12.82 20.62
C THR A 57 1.33 -12.46 20.69
N TYR A 58 0.60 -12.53 19.57
CA TYR A 58 -0.83 -12.26 19.53
C TYR A 58 -1.60 -13.26 20.41
N GLN A 59 -1.33 -14.56 20.25
CA GLN A 59 -2.00 -15.60 21.02
C GLN A 59 -1.69 -15.50 22.53
N ALA A 60 -0.47 -15.12 22.91
CA ALA A 60 -0.10 -14.92 24.31
C ALA A 60 -0.84 -13.73 24.93
N ALA A 61 -0.99 -12.62 24.18
CA ALA A 61 -1.72 -11.45 24.64
C ALA A 61 -3.25 -11.67 24.68
N TYR A 62 -3.78 -12.42 23.72
CA TYR A 62 -5.21 -12.73 23.58
C TYR A 62 -5.44 -14.22 23.33
N PRO A 63 -5.43 -15.07 24.38
CA PRO A 63 -5.54 -16.53 24.25
C PRO A 63 -6.82 -17.04 23.57
N ASN A 64 -7.88 -16.23 23.59
CA ASN A 64 -9.17 -16.57 23.01
C ASN A 64 -9.38 -15.96 21.61
N ALA A 65 -8.40 -15.20 21.07
CA ALA A 65 -8.53 -14.60 19.76
C ALA A 65 -8.46 -15.67 18.66
N ARG A 66 -9.38 -15.57 17.71
CA ARG A 66 -9.42 -16.42 16.51
C ARG A 66 -8.52 -15.81 15.44
N ILE A 67 -7.22 -16.08 15.53
CA ILE A 67 -6.24 -15.66 14.53
C ILE A 67 -6.07 -16.70 13.41
N LEU A 68 -5.88 -16.24 12.17
CA LEU A 68 -5.46 -17.10 11.06
C LEU A 68 -4.01 -16.81 10.73
N TYR A 69 -3.11 -17.75 11.04
CA TYR A 69 -1.70 -17.68 10.67
C TYR A 69 -1.41 -18.54 9.44
N ALA A 70 -0.84 -17.93 8.41
CA ALA A 70 -0.47 -18.61 7.17
C ALA A 70 0.84 -19.40 7.29
N SER A 71 0.78 -20.73 7.24
CA SER A 71 1.99 -21.55 7.12
C SER A 71 2.47 -21.64 5.66
N GLU A 72 3.69 -22.15 5.44
CA GLU A 72 4.19 -22.37 4.07
C GLU A 72 3.34 -23.37 3.28
N LYS A 73 2.79 -24.39 3.96
CA LYS A 73 1.99 -25.46 3.34
C LYS A 73 0.67 -24.95 2.79
N ASP A 74 0.15 -23.86 3.34
CA ASP A 74 -1.12 -23.24 2.92
C ASP A 74 -1.01 -22.52 1.58
N PHE A 75 0.21 -22.18 1.15
CA PHE A 75 0.49 -21.43 -0.08
C PHE A 75 1.05 -22.29 -1.22
N SER A 76 0.94 -23.62 -1.12
CA SER A 76 1.06 -24.49 -2.28
C SER A 76 -0.06 -24.18 -3.29
N THR A 77 0.17 -24.46 -4.58
CA THR A 77 -0.82 -24.16 -5.64
C THR A 77 -2.17 -24.82 -5.38
N ALA A 78 -2.18 -26.02 -4.80
CA ALA A 78 -3.40 -26.75 -4.45
C ALA A 78 -4.13 -26.15 -3.23
N ASN A 79 -3.39 -25.65 -2.23
CA ASN A 79 -3.99 -25.22 -0.95
C ASN A 79 -4.34 -23.73 -0.93
N ARG A 80 -3.69 -22.88 -1.74
CA ARG A 80 -3.89 -21.43 -1.69
C ARG A 80 -5.34 -21.00 -1.92
N MET A 81 -6.06 -21.66 -2.83
CA MET A 81 -7.46 -21.34 -3.12
C MET A 81 -8.34 -21.62 -1.92
N ARG A 82 -8.11 -22.75 -1.24
CA ARG A 82 -8.78 -23.08 0.02
C ARG A 82 -8.44 -22.06 1.11
N PHE A 83 -7.18 -21.65 1.23
CA PHE A 83 -6.75 -20.65 2.20
C PHE A 83 -7.42 -19.28 1.97
N PHE A 84 -7.50 -18.82 0.72
CA PHE A 84 -8.17 -17.56 0.36
C PHE A 84 -9.67 -17.61 0.63
N ASN A 85 -10.33 -18.71 0.26
CA ASN A 85 -11.74 -18.92 0.57
C ASN A 85 -11.99 -19.03 2.08
N ASN A 86 -11.02 -19.57 2.84
CA ASN A 86 -11.09 -19.63 4.29
C ASN A 86 -11.04 -18.22 4.92
N ILE A 87 -10.17 -17.32 4.42
CA ILE A 87 -10.17 -15.90 4.84
C ILE A 87 -11.51 -15.25 4.54
N ARG A 88 -12.03 -15.43 3.32
CA ARG A 88 -13.31 -14.84 2.87
C ARG A 88 -14.47 -15.27 3.75
N ASN A 89 -14.64 -16.58 3.93
CA ASN A 89 -15.87 -17.15 4.50
C ASN A 89 -15.90 -17.13 6.04
N ASN A 90 -14.79 -16.83 6.71
CA ASN A 90 -14.72 -16.85 8.16
C ASN A 90 -14.43 -15.46 8.73
N ASP A 91 -14.99 -15.22 9.91
CA ASP A 91 -14.69 -14.05 10.73
C ASP A 91 -13.50 -14.35 11.64
N TYR A 92 -12.34 -13.75 11.31
CA TYR A 92 -11.09 -13.88 12.06
C TYR A 92 -10.80 -12.58 12.80
N ASP A 93 -10.29 -12.67 14.02
CA ASP A 93 -9.87 -11.50 14.80
C ASP A 93 -8.66 -10.82 14.18
N CYS A 94 -7.78 -11.60 13.56
CA CYS A 94 -6.68 -11.10 12.75
C CYS A 94 -6.21 -12.16 11.76
N VAL A 95 -5.84 -11.76 10.54
CA VAL A 95 -5.09 -12.61 9.60
C VAL A 95 -3.61 -12.23 9.66
N ILE A 96 -2.71 -13.20 9.77
CA ILE A 96 -1.27 -12.99 9.90
C ILE A 96 -0.55 -13.76 8.80
N MET A 97 0.25 -13.08 7.99
CA MET A 97 1.02 -13.71 6.90
C MET A 97 2.29 -12.95 6.55
N SER A 98 3.18 -13.58 5.79
CA SER A 98 4.40 -12.93 5.31
C SER A 98 4.13 -12.00 4.13
N HIS A 99 5.06 -11.07 3.88
CA HIS A 99 5.04 -10.23 2.69
C HIS A 99 4.94 -11.03 1.38
N ASP A 100 5.62 -12.17 1.30
CA ASP A 100 5.64 -13.00 0.09
C ASP A 100 4.31 -13.74 -0.10
N GLN A 101 3.69 -14.19 0.99
CA GLN A 101 2.35 -14.77 0.98
C GLN A 101 1.30 -13.72 0.57
N PHE A 102 1.38 -12.51 1.12
CA PHE A 102 0.52 -11.39 0.74
C PHE A 102 0.65 -11.06 -0.76
N GLY A 103 1.88 -11.07 -1.30
CA GLY A 103 2.14 -10.85 -2.73
C GLY A 103 1.49 -11.87 -3.66
N LYS A 104 1.03 -13.02 -3.14
CA LYS A 104 0.32 -14.05 -3.91
C LYS A 104 -1.20 -13.88 -3.90
N ILE A 105 -1.74 -12.97 -3.10
CA ILE A 105 -3.18 -12.71 -3.05
C ILE A 105 -3.60 -11.98 -4.35
N PRO A 106 -4.54 -12.53 -5.13
CA PRO A 106 -5.09 -11.85 -6.29
C PRO A 106 -5.75 -10.53 -5.90
N GLN A 107 -5.53 -9.48 -6.68
CA GLN A 107 -6.23 -8.21 -6.53
C GLN A 107 -7.37 -8.14 -7.54
N SER A 108 -8.41 -7.35 -7.26
CA SER A 108 -9.52 -7.12 -8.20
C SER A 108 -8.97 -6.54 -9.51
N PRO A 109 -9.17 -7.21 -10.67
CA PRO A 109 -8.73 -6.71 -11.96
C PRO A 109 -9.34 -5.34 -12.31
N GLU A 110 -10.59 -5.09 -11.93
CA GLU A 110 -11.26 -3.81 -12.14
C GLU A 110 -10.58 -2.67 -11.37
N LEU A 111 -10.17 -2.93 -10.13
CA LEU A 111 -9.41 -1.96 -9.35
C LEU A 111 -8.04 -1.70 -9.96
N GLN A 112 -7.35 -2.75 -10.40
CA GLN A 112 -6.06 -2.62 -11.08
C GLN A 112 -6.21 -1.76 -12.34
N GLN A 113 -7.21 -2.02 -13.18
CA GLN A 113 -7.48 -1.27 -14.39
C GLN A 113 -7.70 0.21 -14.08
N ARG A 114 -8.57 0.53 -13.11
CA ARG A 114 -8.84 1.91 -12.72
C ARG A 114 -7.61 2.66 -12.22
N ILE A 115 -6.79 2.04 -11.37
CA ILE A 115 -5.57 2.67 -10.84
C ILE A 115 -4.52 2.86 -11.94
N LEU A 116 -4.33 1.85 -12.80
CA LEU A 116 -3.39 1.93 -13.91
C LEU A 116 -3.84 2.95 -14.96
N GLN A 117 -5.14 3.05 -15.23
CA GLN A 117 -5.71 4.04 -16.14
C GLN A 117 -5.50 5.46 -15.60
N ALA A 118 -5.81 5.72 -14.33
CA ALA A 118 -5.59 7.04 -13.73
C ALA A 118 -4.10 7.45 -13.76
N GLU A 119 -3.19 6.49 -13.59
CA GLU A 119 -1.75 6.75 -13.71
C GLU A 119 -1.35 7.02 -15.17
N LEU A 120 -1.95 6.33 -16.14
CA LEU A 120 -1.76 6.55 -17.58
C LEU A 120 -2.25 7.95 -17.98
N ASP A 121 -3.47 8.32 -17.60
CA ASP A 121 -4.06 9.64 -17.87
C ASP A 121 -3.12 10.75 -17.36
N THR A 122 -2.59 10.59 -16.14
CA THR A 122 -1.62 11.54 -15.57
C THR A 122 -0.32 11.61 -16.38
N VAL A 123 0.16 10.49 -16.94
CA VAL A 123 1.35 10.48 -17.80
C VAL A 123 1.07 11.18 -19.13
N GLU A 124 -0.11 10.98 -19.70
CA GLU A 124 -0.54 11.63 -20.95
C GLU A 124 -0.68 13.15 -20.79
N GLU A 125 -1.32 13.61 -19.71
CA GLU A 125 -1.40 15.03 -19.36
C GLU A 125 0.01 15.66 -19.24
N ASN A 126 0.94 14.97 -18.58
CA ASN A 126 2.31 15.46 -18.45
C ASN A 126 3.05 15.51 -19.79
N LEU A 127 2.83 14.53 -20.68
CA LEU A 127 3.40 14.54 -22.03
C LEU A 127 2.86 15.71 -22.86
N GLU A 128 1.56 16.01 -22.76
CA GLU A 128 0.94 17.12 -23.45
C GLU A 128 1.51 18.47 -22.98
N VAL A 129 1.59 18.68 -21.66
CA VAL A 129 2.18 19.89 -21.08
C VAL A 129 3.63 20.09 -21.53
N LEU A 130 4.43 19.02 -21.59
CA LEU A 130 5.81 19.11 -22.05
C LEU A 130 5.89 19.43 -23.55
N ARG A 131 5.05 18.82 -24.39
CA ARG A 131 5.01 19.12 -25.83
C ARG A 131 4.65 20.60 -26.08
N GLN A 132 3.76 21.18 -25.28
CA GLN A 132 3.40 22.60 -25.35
C GLN A 132 4.53 23.54 -24.91
N GLN A 133 5.44 23.12 -24.04
CA GLN A 133 6.58 23.93 -23.57
C GLN A 133 7.72 24.10 -24.59
N GLY A 134 7.66 23.42 -25.74
CA GLY A 134 8.55 23.66 -26.87
C GLY A 134 10.04 23.32 -26.63
N LYS A 135 10.95 24.14 -27.17
CA LYS A 135 12.39 23.85 -27.33
C LYS A 135 13.21 23.67 -26.03
N ASN A 136 12.63 23.92 -24.85
CA ASN A 136 13.33 23.80 -23.56
C ASN A 136 13.13 22.45 -22.85
N VAL A 137 12.48 21.47 -23.50
CA VAL A 137 12.24 20.17 -22.90
C VAL A 137 13.39 19.20 -23.16
N SER A 138 13.87 18.55 -22.09
CA SER A 138 14.89 17.50 -22.18
C SER A 138 14.36 16.30 -23.00
N ARG A 139 15.06 15.94 -24.07
CA ARG A 139 14.73 14.73 -24.87
C ARG A 139 14.71 13.46 -24.03
N ALA A 140 15.54 13.38 -22.99
CA ALA A 140 15.57 12.23 -22.08
C ALA A 140 14.26 12.12 -21.26
N MET A 141 13.70 13.25 -20.84
CA MET A 141 12.45 13.32 -20.09
C MET A 141 11.26 12.85 -20.93
N LEU A 142 11.16 13.31 -22.18
CA LEU A 142 10.13 12.85 -23.13
C LEU A 142 10.21 11.34 -23.35
N LYS A 143 11.42 10.83 -23.64
CA LYS A 143 11.64 9.40 -23.83
C LYS A 143 11.27 8.58 -22.59
N GLY A 144 11.54 9.09 -21.39
CA GLY A 144 11.18 8.44 -20.12
C GLY A 144 9.67 8.32 -19.93
N LEU A 145 8.92 9.39 -20.22
CA LEU A 145 7.46 9.39 -20.13
C LEU A 145 6.81 8.52 -21.22
N GLU A 146 7.33 8.54 -22.45
CA GLU A 146 6.85 7.66 -23.53
C GLU A 146 7.07 6.18 -23.19
N LYS A 147 8.25 5.81 -22.68
CA LYS A 147 8.51 4.45 -22.19
C LYS A 147 7.52 4.06 -21.09
N ARG A 148 7.23 4.98 -20.17
CA ARG A 148 6.28 4.72 -19.07
C ARG A 148 4.86 4.52 -19.57
N LYS A 149 4.40 5.37 -20.50
CA LYS A 149 3.10 5.22 -21.18
C LYS A 149 2.98 3.82 -21.77
N HIS A 150 3.95 3.39 -22.57
CA HIS A 150 3.92 2.07 -23.19
C HIS A 150 3.91 0.92 -22.16
N ASN A 151 4.67 1.05 -21.08
CA ASN A 151 4.65 0.09 -19.98
C ASN A 151 3.29 0.01 -19.26
N LEU A 152 2.56 1.13 -19.13
CA LEU A 152 1.23 1.17 -18.53
C LEU A 152 0.18 0.56 -19.46
N GLU A 153 0.22 0.89 -20.75
CA GLU A 153 -0.62 0.29 -21.79
C GLU A 153 -0.49 -1.25 -21.80
N ALA A 154 0.74 -1.75 -21.81
CA ALA A 154 1.00 -3.19 -21.78
C ALA A 154 0.52 -3.87 -20.47
N LYS A 155 0.48 -3.14 -19.35
CA LYS A 155 -0.09 -3.65 -18.09
C LYS A 155 -1.62 -3.64 -18.14
N LEU A 156 -2.23 -2.60 -18.70
CA LEU A 156 -3.68 -2.49 -18.88
C LEU A 156 -4.21 -3.62 -19.77
N GLU A 157 -3.55 -3.90 -20.89
CA GLU A 157 -3.92 -5.00 -21.79
C GLU A 157 -3.94 -6.36 -21.05
N LYS A 158 -2.94 -6.62 -20.21
CA LYS A 158 -2.90 -7.82 -19.36
C LYS A 158 -4.05 -7.89 -18.37
N VAL A 159 -4.42 -6.75 -17.77
CA VAL A 159 -5.55 -6.67 -16.83
C VAL A 159 -6.87 -6.87 -17.57
N GLU A 160 -7.05 -6.27 -18.74
CA GLU A 160 -8.23 -6.46 -19.57
C GLU A 160 -8.40 -7.92 -20.01
N TYR A 161 -7.30 -8.57 -20.39
CA TYR A 161 -7.32 -10.01 -20.66
C TYR A 161 -7.76 -10.80 -19.43
N ALA A 162 -7.21 -10.49 -18.24
CA ALA A 162 -7.58 -11.15 -16.99
C ALA A 162 -9.06 -10.94 -16.61
N ILE A 163 -9.64 -9.77 -16.91
CA ILE A 163 -11.08 -9.49 -16.75
C ILE A 163 -11.89 -10.39 -17.68
N LYS A 164 -11.52 -10.47 -18.97
CA LYS A 164 -12.22 -11.28 -19.99
C LYS A 164 -12.11 -12.78 -19.73
N SER A 165 -10.97 -13.24 -19.22
CA SER A 165 -10.70 -14.65 -18.95
C SER A 165 -11.02 -15.06 -17.49
N ARG A 166 -11.72 -14.21 -16.73
CA ARG A 166 -11.94 -14.45 -15.30
C ARG A 166 -12.83 -15.68 -15.10
N THR A 167 -12.36 -16.59 -14.27
CA THR A 167 -13.18 -17.63 -13.65
C THR A 167 -13.44 -17.27 -12.18
N ASP A 168 -14.66 -17.47 -11.69
CA ASP A 168 -15.09 -17.00 -10.36
C ASP A 168 -14.56 -17.85 -9.18
N ASP A 169 -13.66 -18.79 -9.43
CA ASP A 169 -13.24 -19.80 -8.44
C ASP A 169 -12.29 -19.28 -7.36
N VAL A 170 -11.58 -18.16 -7.61
CA VAL A 170 -10.53 -17.66 -6.72
C VAL A 170 -10.92 -16.35 -6.07
N ALA A 171 -11.01 -16.35 -4.73
CA ALA A 171 -11.27 -15.15 -3.97
C ALA A 171 -10.14 -14.12 -4.11
N ASP A 172 -10.49 -12.89 -4.51
CA ASP A 172 -9.56 -11.76 -4.53
C ASP A 172 -9.49 -11.04 -3.17
N PHE A 173 -8.56 -10.10 -3.03
CA PHE A 173 -8.38 -9.32 -1.81
C PHE A 173 -9.64 -8.54 -1.39
N LYS A 174 -10.42 -8.07 -2.38
CA LYS A 174 -11.67 -7.33 -2.12
C LYS A 174 -12.71 -8.24 -1.46
N GLN A 175 -12.86 -9.46 -1.96
CA GLN A 175 -13.79 -10.45 -1.44
C GLN A 175 -13.37 -11.01 -0.08
N MET A 176 -12.07 -11.02 0.26
CA MET A 176 -11.59 -11.49 1.58
C MET A 176 -12.13 -10.67 2.76
N GLY A 177 -12.59 -9.44 2.53
CA GLY A 177 -13.21 -8.60 3.55
C GLY A 177 -12.20 -7.94 4.51
N ILE A 178 -10.90 -7.96 4.19
CA ILE A 178 -9.89 -7.22 4.95
C ILE A 178 -10.18 -5.73 4.86
N ASP A 179 -10.09 -5.03 5.98
CA ASP A 179 -10.42 -3.61 6.09
C ASP A 179 -9.41 -2.78 6.90
N HIS A 180 -8.35 -3.41 7.41
CA HIS A 180 -7.16 -2.71 7.87
C HIS A 180 -5.92 -3.59 7.72
N ILE A 181 -4.78 -3.02 7.31
CA ILE A 181 -3.51 -3.74 7.19
C ILE A 181 -2.46 -3.07 8.08
N PHE A 182 -1.82 -3.84 8.95
CA PHE A 182 -0.58 -3.46 9.62
C PHE A 182 0.60 -4.04 8.85
N ILE A 183 1.52 -3.18 8.43
CA ILE A 183 2.69 -3.56 7.64
C ILE A 183 3.92 -3.41 8.53
N ASP A 184 4.42 -4.53 9.06
CA ASP A 184 5.73 -4.60 9.70
C ASP A 184 6.84 -4.54 8.64
N GLU A 185 7.99 -3.97 9.00
CA GLU A 185 9.08 -3.68 8.06
C GLU A 185 8.62 -2.97 6.76
N SER A 186 7.80 -1.95 6.91
CA SER A 186 7.15 -1.23 5.80
C SER A 186 8.13 -0.58 4.81
N HIS A 187 9.39 -0.38 5.21
CA HIS A 187 10.45 0.08 4.32
C HIS A 187 10.63 -0.85 3.09
N GLN A 188 10.21 -2.11 3.16
CA GLN A 188 10.19 -3.06 2.04
C GLN A 188 9.23 -2.66 0.90
N PHE A 189 8.28 -1.74 1.16
CA PHE A 189 7.26 -1.29 0.20
C PHE A 189 7.48 0.16 -0.27
N LYS A 190 8.66 0.74 0.03
CA LYS A 190 8.98 2.14 -0.26
C LYS A 190 9.19 2.45 -1.75
N ASN A 191 9.46 1.45 -2.60
CA ASN A 191 9.72 1.66 -4.03
C ASN A 191 8.43 1.57 -4.86
N LEU A 192 7.42 2.38 -4.53
CA LEU A 192 6.20 2.51 -5.34
C LEU A 192 6.47 3.37 -6.57
N THR A 193 5.89 3.06 -7.73
CA THR A 193 6.02 3.89 -8.93
C THR A 193 5.40 5.28 -8.71
N PHE A 194 6.14 6.35 -9.02
CA PHE A 194 5.74 7.76 -8.82
C PHE A 194 5.98 8.56 -10.09
N ASN A 195 5.05 9.47 -10.42
CA ASN A 195 5.17 10.38 -11.56
C ASN A 195 6.14 11.51 -11.21
N THR A 196 7.22 11.63 -11.97
CA THR A 196 8.08 12.81 -11.97
C THR A 196 8.43 13.21 -13.40
N ARG A 197 8.57 14.51 -13.58
CA ARG A 197 9.16 15.20 -14.72
C ARG A 197 10.69 15.12 -14.70
N HIS A 198 11.37 14.53 -13.72
CA HIS A 198 12.84 14.40 -13.73
C HIS A 198 13.30 12.95 -13.94
N ASP A 199 14.41 12.76 -14.65
CA ASP A 199 15.08 11.46 -14.72
C ASP A 199 16.01 11.29 -13.50
N ARG A 200 15.97 10.12 -12.85
CA ARG A 200 16.78 9.78 -11.65
C ARG A 200 16.77 10.82 -10.52
N VAL A 201 15.68 10.89 -9.76
CA VAL A 201 15.65 11.61 -8.49
C VAL A 201 16.48 10.84 -7.44
N ALA A 202 17.40 11.53 -6.74
CA ALA A 202 18.25 10.91 -5.73
C ALA A 202 17.44 10.33 -4.55
N GLY A 203 17.84 9.16 -4.06
CA GLY A 203 17.14 8.44 -2.97
C GLY A 203 16.13 7.39 -3.44
N LEU A 204 16.06 7.10 -4.75
CA LEU A 204 15.07 6.19 -5.33
C LEU A 204 15.74 5.00 -6.02
N GLY A 205 15.09 3.85 -5.93
CA GLY A 205 15.44 2.66 -6.72
C GLY A 205 15.03 2.82 -8.19
N ASN A 206 14.89 1.71 -8.91
CA ASN A 206 14.46 1.71 -10.31
C ASN A 206 13.13 2.48 -10.49
N SER A 207 13.05 3.39 -11.46
CA SER A 207 11.91 4.30 -11.72
C SER A 207 10.63 3.57 -12.13
N GLU A 208 10.73 2.31 -12.54
CA GLU A 208 9.59 1.44 -12.83
C GLU A 208 8.82 1.03 -11.56
N GLY A 209 9.41 1.22 -10.37
CA GLY A 209 8.85 0.79 -9.09
C GLY A 209 8.89 -0.73 -8.91
N SER A 210 8.53 -1.21 -7.72
CA SER A 210 8.44 -2.63 -7.41
C SER A 210 7.01 -3.13 -7.57
N GLN A 211 6.85 -4.30 -8.21
CA GLN A 211 5.56 -4.99 -8.28
C GLN A 211 4.97 -5.25 -6.88
N LYS A 212 5.84 -5.47 -5.88
CA LYS A 212 5.46 -5.64 -4.47
C LYS A 212 4.80 -4.39 -3.90
N ALA A 213 5.34 -3.22 -4.22
CA ALA A 213 4.80 -1.92 -3.80
C ALA A 213 3.47 -1.62 -4.51
N LEU A 214 3.39 -1.88 -5.81
CA LEU A 214 2.15 -1.72 -6.57
C LEU A 214 1.02 -2.64 -6.05
N ASN A 215 1.34 -3.90 -5.72
CA ASN A 215 0.39 -4.82 -5.11
C ASN A 215 -0.13 -4.31 -3.76
N MET A 216 0.74 -3.73 -2.94
CA MET A 216 0.34 -3.08 -1.68
C MET A 216 -0.59 -1.90 -1.93
N LEU A 217 -0.31 -1.08 -2.96
CA LEU A 217 -1.17 0.06 -3.31
C LEU A 217 -2.58 -0.41 -3.68
N PHE A 218 -2.71 -1.48 -4.48
CA PHE A 218 -4.01 -2.06 -4.83
C PHE A 218 -4.80 -2.51 -3.60
N ALA A 219 -4.15 -3.21 -2.66
CA ALA A 219 -4.83 -3.65 -1.44
C ALA A 219 -5.30 -2.47 -0.57
N ILE A 220 -4.43 -1.47 -0.36
CA ILE A 220 -4.77 -0.27 0.43
C ILE A 220 -5.91 0.51 -0.24
N ARG A 221 -5.87 0.67 -1.57
CA ARG A 221 -6.94 1.33 -2.33
C ARG A 221 -8.26 0.55 -2.26
N THR A 222 -8.21 -0.77 -2.28
CA THR A 222 -9.40 -1.62 -2.08
C THR A 222 -10.11 -1.28 -0.76
N ILE A 223 -9.34 -1.05 0.30
CA ILE A 223 -9.87 -0.71 1.63
C ILE A 223 -10.39 0.72 1.66
N GLN A 224 -9.61 1.68 1.15
CA GLN A 224 -9.95 3.09 1.12
C GLN A 224 -11.22 3.37 0.30
N GLU A 225 -11.42 2.68 -0.83
CA GLU A 225 -12.64 2.79 -1.64
C GLU A 225 -13.87 2.27 -0.91
N ARG A 226 -13.73 1.14 -0.21
CA ARG A 226 -14.83 0.55 0.54
C ARG A 226 -15.29 1.45 1.69
N THR A 227 -14.34 2.09 2.36
CA THR A 227 -14.64 2.97 3.51
C THR A 227 -14.90 4.42 3.11
N GLY A 228 -14.53 4.82 1.89
CA GLY A 228 -14.57 6.20 1.44
C GLY A 228 -13.58 7.11 2.18
N LYS A 229 -12.60 6.57 2.91
CA LYS A 229 -11.67 7.32 3.77
C LYS A 229 -10.22 7.02 3.43
N ASP A 230 -9.33 7.97 3.74
CA ASP A 230 -7.88 7.82 3.68
C ASP A 230 -7.35 7.04 4.90
N LEU A 231 -7.93 5.86 5.15
CA LEU A 231 -7.65 4.99 6.29
C LEU A 231 -7.61 3.53 5.81
N GLY A 232 -7.12 2.63 6.66
CA GLY A 232 -7.07 1.19 6.35
C GLY A 232 -5.67 0.60 6.24
N ALA A 233 -4.63 1.38 6.54
CA ALA A 233 -3.27 0.86 6.64
C ALA A 233 -2.44 1.58 7.72
N THR A 234 -1.56 0.84 8.39
CA THR A 234 -0.58 1.33 9.36
C THR A 234 0.81 0.82 8.98
N PHE A 235 1.75 1.73 8.77
CA PHE A 235 3.12 1.38 8.37
C PHE A 235 4.02 1.39 9.60
N LEU A 236 4.73 0.30 9.85
CA LEU A 236 5.65 0.18 10.96
C LEU A 236 7.05 -0.19 10.46
N SER A 237 8.03 0.67 10.73
CA SER A 237 9.43 0.43 10.36
C SER A 237 10.33 0.88 11.51
N GLY A 238 11.37 0.10 11.81
CA GLY A 238 12.44 0.55 12.71
C GLY A 238 13.59 1.24 11.96
N THR A 239 13.53 1.28 10.63
CA THR A 239 14.46 2.03 9.79
C THR A 239 13.93 3.43 9.58
N THR A 240 14.82 4.42 9.74
CA THR A 240 14.50 5.81 9.43
C THR A 240 14.09 5.92 7.97
N ILE A 241 12.97 6.62 7.72
CA ILE A 241 12.65 7.13 6.38
C ILE A 241 13.85 7.99 5.98
N SER A 242 14.41 7.77 4.80
CA SER A 242 15.75 8.24 4.42
C SER A 242 15.90 9.76 4.25
N ASN A 243 15.03 10.57 4.86
CA ASN A 243 14.93 12.03 4.67
C ASN A 243 14.78 12.45 3.21
N SER A 244 14.43 11.53 2.31
CA SER A 244 14.08 11.89 0.94
C SER A 244 12.60 12.32 0.93
N LEU A 245 12.35 13.54 0.44
CA LEU A 245 11.01 14.07 0.21
C LEU A 245 10.13 13.09 -0.59
N THR A 246 10.76 12.24 -1.40
CA THR A 246 10.08 11.22 -2.19
C THR A 246 9.52 10.07 -1.36
N GLU A 247 10.28 9.53 -0.38
CA GLU A 247 9.73 8.47 0.48
C GLU A 247 8.53 9.00 1.28
N LEU A 248 8.57 10.27 1.71
CA LEU A 248 7.44 10.92 2.36
C LEU A 248 6.24 11.10 1.41
N TYR A 249 6.47 11.57 0.18
CA TYR A 249 5.41 11.67 -0.84
C TYR A 249 4.77 10.30 -1.10
N LEU A 250 5.56 9.23 -1.17
CA LEU A 250 5.06 7.88 -1.39
C LEU A 250 4.22 7.36 -0.22
N LEU A 251 4.59 7.69 1.02
CA LEU A 251 3.76 7.40 2.20
C LEU A 251 2.41 8.11 2.12
N PHE A 252 2.38 9.38 1.73
CA PHE A 252 1.11 10.07 1.48
C PHE A 252 0.33 9.45 0.31
N LYS A 253 1.01 9.06 -0.77
CA LYS A 253 0.38 8.34 -1.89
C LYS A 253 -0.28 7.05 -1.39
N TYR A 254 0.33 6.29 -0.50
CA TYR A 254 -0.33 5.13 0.12
C TYR A 254 -1.47 5.55 1.05
N LEU A 255 -1.18 6.35 2.06
CA LEU A 255 -2.02 6.48 3.24
C LEU A 255 -3.09 7.58 3.09
N ARG A 256 -2.78 8.68 2.40
CA ARG A 256 -3.63 9.88 2.33
C ARG A 256 -3.79 10.43 0.89
N PRO A 257 -4.32 9.65 -0.07
CA PRO A 257 -4.49 10.11 -1.44
C PRO A 257 -5.45 11.30 -1.59
N LYS A 258 -6.57 11.34 -0.85
CA LYS A 258 -7.52 12.46 -0.94
C LYS A 258 -6.93 13.74 -0.40
N GLU A 259 -6.07 13.65 0.62
CA GLU A 259 -5.37 14.83 1.13
C GLU A 259 -4.38 15.39 0.10
N LEU A 260 -3.69 14.53 -0.67
CA LEU A 260 -2.86 14.97 -1.78
C LEU A 260 -3.67 15.66 -2.88
N GLU A 261 -4.83 15.08 -3.25
CA GLU A 261 -5.74 15.66 -4.23
C GLU A 261 -6.29 17.02 -3.75
N ARG A 262 -6.66 17.14 -2.47
CA ARG A 262 -7.13 18.40 -1.86
C ARG A 262 -6.09 19.51 -1.94
N GLN A 263 -4.80 19.16 -1.88
CA GLN A 263 -3.68 20.10 -1.99
C GLN A 263 -3.16 20.27 -3.43
N ASP A 264 -3.82 19.66 -4.41
CA ASP A 264 -3.42 19.62 -5.83
C ASP A 264 -2.00 19.08 -6.07
N ILE A 265 -1.54 18.17 -5.21
CA ILE A 265 -0.24 17.52 -5.31
C ILE A 265 -0.40 16.22 -6.14
N ARG A 266 -0.57 16.38 -7.45
CA ARG A 266 -0.79 15.26 -8.39
C ARG A 266 0.49 14.62 -8.91
N CYS A 267 1.60 15.34 -8.89
CA CYS A 267 2.92 14.82 -9.26
C CYS A 267 3.98 15.28 -8.27
N PHE A 268 5.07 14.50 -8.16
CA PHE A 268 6.15 14.81 -7.22
C PHE A 268 6.71 16.24 -7.43
N ASP A 269 6.81 16.67 -8.69
CA ASP A 269 7.38 17.98 -9.04
C ASP A 269 6.41 19.15 -8.86
N ALA A 270 5.09 18.91 -8.86
CA ALA A 270 4.12 19.92 -8.46
C ALA A 270 4.33 20.30 -6.99
N GLY A 271 4.62 19.32 -6.13
CA GLY A 271 4.99 19.54 -4.74
C GLY A 271 6.25 20.39 -4.58
N ARG A 272 7.27 20.23 -5.43
CA ARG A 272 8.52 21.02 -5.38
C ARG A 272 8.29 22.53 -5.59
N ARG A 273 7.30 22.91 -6.43
CA ARG A 273 6.95 24.31 -6.68
C ARG A 273 6.18 24.96 -5.52
N TYR A 274 5.45 24.16 -4.74
CA TYR A 274 4.67 24.57 -3.57
C TYR A 274 5.32 24.27 -2.22
N LEU A 275 6.57 23.83 -2.20
CA LEU A 275 7.39 23.67 -1.00
C LEU A 275 8.39 24.84 -0.82
N PRO A 276 7.95 26.10 -0.61
CA PRO A 276 8.85 27.11 -0.09
C PRO A 276 9.10 26.78 1.40
N ARG A 277 10.37 26.53 1.72
CA ARG A 277 10.99 26.62 3.06
C ARG A 277 10.27 25.87 4.20
N ARG A 278 10.76 24.65 4.50
CA ARG A 278 10.95 24.04 5.84
C ARG A 278 9.83 24.06 6.92
N ARG A 279 8.63 24.61 6.72
CA ARG A 279 7.67 24.83 7.82
C ARG A 279 6.26 24.28 7.65
N ARG A 280 5.87 23.67 6.52
CA ARG A 280 4.47 23.25 6.31
C ARG A 280 4.14 21.77 6.54
N ILE A 281 5.12 20.91 6.80
CA ILE A 281 4.88 19.47 7.06
C ILE A 281 4.56 19.20 8.55
N LEU A 282 4.75 20.18 9.43
CA LEU A 282 4.53 20.02 10.89
C LEU A 282 3.06 20.18 11.35
N ASN A 283 2.11 20.44 10.44
CA ASN A 283 0.68 20.51 10.79
C ASN A 283 -0.08 19.22 10.44
N LEU A 284 0.62 18.09 10.37
CA LEU A 284 0.07 16.75 10.14
C LEU A 284 0.12 15.88 11.41
N THR A 285 0.06 16.50 12.59
CA THR A 285 0.00 15.87 13.92
C THR A 285 -1.21 16.29 14.71
#